data_AF-A0A9P1IMD8-F1
#
_entry.id   AF-A0A9P1IMD8-F1
#
_cell.length_a   1.000
_cell.length_b   1.000
_cell.length_c   1.000
_cell.angle_alpha   90.00
_cell.angle_beta   90.00
_cell.angle_gamma   90.00
#
_symmetry.space_group_name_H-M   'P 1'
#
loop_
_entity.id
_entity.type
_entity.pdbx_description
1 polymer ?
#
loop_
_entity_poly.entity_id
_entity_poly.type
_entity_poly.pdbx_seq_one_letter_code
_entity_poly.pdbx_strand_id
1 'polypeptide(L)'
;MELSEIQSISTKSPEETRDFFAKWNAKSQKVSEFSDIDYFTRQEFAKIVAKFKNSPEISAILIETIRLISRDKTGIETMMSDELCDTVLSYANLVGKRKDQDVENVKSEFFGGGK
;
A
#
# COMPACT_ATOMS: atom_id res chain seq x y z
N MET A 1 0.06 16.30 4.91
CA MET A 1 -0.62 15.38 5.86
C MET A 1 0.35 15.22 7.00
N GLU A 2 -0.05 15.50 8.23
CA GLU A 2 0.90 15.55 9.34
C GLU A 2 1.03 14.21 10.07
N LEU A 3 2.22 13.93 10.61
CA LEU A 3 2.49 12.71 11.39
C LEU A 3 1.53 12.56 12.58
N SER A 4 1.23 13.64 13.28
CA SER A 4 0.32 13.63 14.43
C SER A 4 -1.11 13.29 14.03
N GLU A 5 -1.56 13.71 12.85
CA GLU A 5 -2.89 13.37 12.32
C GLU A 5 -2.96 11.88 12.01
N ILE A 6 -1.93 11.31 11.36
CA ILE A 6 -1.93 9.90 11.00
C ILE A 6 -1.77 8.98 12.22
N GLN A 7 -1.02 9.40 13.23
CA GLN A 7 -0.94 8.68 14.50
C GLN A 7 -2.26 8.74 15.26
N SER A 8 -2.97 9.86 15.22
CA SER A 8 -4.30 9.95 15.81
C SER A 8 -5.28 9.00 15.11
N ILE A 9 -5.32 9.02 13.76
CA ILE A 9 -6.27 8.22 13.00
C ILE A 9 -6.00 6.71 13.11
N SER A 10 -4.74 6.29 13.30
CA SER A 10 -4.39 4.87 13.46
C SER A 10 -5.04 4.21 14.67
N THR A 11 -5.49 4.99 15.66
CA THR A 11 -6.16 4.50 16.88
C THR A 11 -7.69 4.52 16.80
N LYS A 12 -8.26 5.06 15.73
CA LYS A 12 -9.72 5.25 15.59
C LYS A 12 -10.43 4.05 14.96
N SER A 13 -11.76 4.12 14.89
CA SER A 13 -12.58 3.08 14.25
C SER A 13 -12.33 3.01 12.73
N PRO A 14 -12.69 1.90 12.07
CA PRO A 14 -12.65 1.80 10.61
C PRO A 14 -13.44 2.91 9.92
N GLU A 15 -14.63 3.29 10.42
CA GLU A 15 -15.44 4.34 9.81
C GLU A 15 -14.77 5.71 9.90
N GLU A 16 -14.24 6.07 11.07
CA GLU A 16 -13.53 7.34 11.26
C GLU A 16 -12.28 7.41 10.38
N THR A 17 -11.53 6.30 10.31
CA THR A 17 -10.34 6.18 9.46
C THR A 17 -10.71 6.33 7.98
N ARG A 18 -11.79 5.68 7.55
CA ARG A 18 -12.32 5.79 6.19
C ARG A 18 -12.69 7.22 5.85
N ASP A 19 -13.42 7.92 6.73
CA ASP A 19 -13.88 9.29 6.50
C ASP A 19 -12.73 10.28 6.41
N PHE A 20 -11.67 10.08 7.21
CA PHE A 20 -10.45 10.86 7.13
C PHE A 20 -9.79 10.72 5.76
N PHE A 21 -9.50 9.49 5.33
CA PHE A 21 -8.83 9.26 4.04
C PHE A 21 -9.72 9.62 2.85
N ALA A 22 -11.04 9.44 2.93
CA ALA A 22 -11.95 9.89 1.87
C ALA A 22 -11.86 11.41 1.66
N LYS A 23 -11.85 12.19 2.74
CA LYS A 23 -11.68 13.65 2.67
C LYS A 23 -10.30 14.04 2.16
N TRP A 24 -9.26 13.34 2.61
CA TRP A 24 -7.90 13.59 2.16
C TRP A 24 -7.74 13.28 0.65
N ASN A 25 -8.20 12.11 0.20
CA ASN A 25 -8.16 11.69 -1.19
C ASN A 25 -8.88 12.67 -2.12
N ALA A 26 -10.04 13.19 -1.70
CA ALA A 26 -10.78 14.20 -2.47
C ALA A 26 -9.98 15.49 -2.68
N LYS A 27 -9.24 15.94 -1.66
CA LYS A 27 -8.36 17.13 -1.75
C LYS A 27 -7.12 16.88 -2.60
N SER A 28 -6.60 15.65 -2.55
CA SER A 28 -5.33 15.26 -3.19
C SER A 28 -5.46 14.82 -4.66
N GLN A 29 -6.67 14.77 -5.23
CA GLN A 29 -6.89 14.27 -6.60
C GLN A 29 -6.05 14.95 -7.69
N LYS A 30 -5.77 16.24 -7.53
CA LYS A 30 -5.01 17.06 -8.52
C LYS A 30 -3.56 17.28 -8.12
N VAL A 31 -3.13 16.70 -7.01
CA VAL A 31 -1.75 16.79 -6.51
C VAL A 31 -0.90 15.75 -7.22
N SER A 32 0.27 16.17 -7.70
CA SER A 32 1.25 15.30 -8.36
C SER A 32 2.44 14.94 -7.47
N GLU A 33 2.73 15.76 -6.46
CA GLU A 33 3.88 15.62 -5.56
C GLU A 33 3.45 15.81 -4.11
N PHE A 34 4.04 15.04 -3.19
CA PHE A 34 3.68 15.03 -1.76
C PHE A 34 4.90 15.34 -0.89
N SER A 35 5.57 16.46 -1.18
CA SER A 35 6.78 16.90 -0.46
C SER A 35 6.52 17.23 1.01
N ASP A 36 5.27 17.51 1.37
CA ASP A 36 4.80 17.77 2.74
C ASP A 36 4.61 16.48 3.56
N ILE A 37 4.62 15.30 2.93
CA ILE A 37 4.48 14.02 3.63
C ILE A 37 5.87 13.44 3.87
N ASP A 38 6.31 13.52 5.12
CA ASP A 38 7.61 13.02 5.55
C ASP A 38 7.68 11.47 5.60
N TYR A 39 8.89 10.96 5.80
CA TYR A 39 9.17 9.52 5.90
C TYR A 39 8.35 8.84 7.00
N PHE A 40 8.24 9.46 8.18
CA PHE A 40 7.56 8.87 9.33
C PHE A 40 6.05 8.76 9.10
N THR A 41 5.45 9.77 8.47
CA THR A 41 4.03 9.79 8.11
C THR A 41 3.70 8.67 7.12
N ARG A 42 4.58 8.45 6.14
CA ARG A 42 4.45 7.36 5.16
C ARG A 42 4.54 5.99 5.81
N GLN A 43 5.45 5.80 6.76
CA GLN A 43 5.57 4.57 7.53
C GLN A 43 4.35 4.30 8.41
N GLU A 44 3.81 5.32 9.09
CA GLU A 44 2.58 5.17 9.86
C GLU A 44 1.37 4.85 8.96
N PHE A 45 1.29 5.46 7.77
CA PHE A 45 0.27 5.11 6.81
C PHE A 45 0.36 3.65 6.37
N ALA A 46 1.56 3.13 6.09
CA ALA A 46 1.75 1.72 5.75
C ALA A 46 1.25 0.79 6.88
N LYS A 47 1.48 1.13 8.15
CA LYS A 47 0.93 0.38 9.30
C LYS A 47 -0.59 0.40 9.35
N ILE A 48 -1.24 1.51 9.00
CA ILE A 48 -2.70 1.59 8.90
C ILE A 48 -3.22 0.66 7.81
N VAL A 49 -2.57 0.64 6.64
CA VAL A 49 -2.94 -0.27 5.55
C VAL A 49 -2.85 -1.72 6.00
N ALA A 50 -1.76 -2.10 6.67
CA ALA A 50 -1.58 -3.44 7.23
C ALA A 50 -2.65 -3.78 8.27
N LYS A 51 -2.94 -2.85 9.21
CA LYS A 51 -3.95 -3.01 10.26
C LYS A 51 -5.33 -3.30 9.67
N PHE A 52 -5.71 -2.61 8.60
CA PHE A 52 -7.04 -2.71 7.99
C PHE A 52 -7.08 -3.56 6.71
N LYS A 53 -6.07 -4.41 6.47
CA LYS A 53 -5.96 -5.22 5.24
C LYS A 53 -7.16 -6.15 4.97
N ASN A 54 -7.88 -6.53 6.04
CA ASN A 54 -9.03 -7.42 5.98
C ASN A 54 -10.38 -6.69 6.16
N SER A 55 -10.37 -5.36 6.16
CA SER A 55 -11.57 -4.52 6.32
C SER A 55 -12.07 -4.05 4.95
N PRO A 56 -13.04 -4.76 4.32
CA PRO A 56 -13.56 -4.38 3.00
C PRO A 56 -14.20 -2.99 2.97
N GLU A 57 -14.70 -2.49 4.10
CA GLU A 57 -15.33 -1.18 4.26
C GLU A 57 -14.36 0.01 4.07
N ILE A 58 -13.05 -0.22 4.23
CA ILE A 58 -12.02 0.82 4.14
C ILE A 58 -10.96 0.53 3.07
N SER A 59 -10.83 -0.71 2.62
CA SER A 59 -9.81 -1.16 1.65
C SER A 59 -9.76 -0.27 0.40
N ALA A 60 -10.90 0.00 -0.23
CA ALA A 60 -10.98 0.82 -1.45
C ALA A 60 -10.43 2.24 -1.24
N ILE A 61 -10.72 2.84 -0.07
CA ILE A 61 -10.25 4.17 0.28
C ILE A 61 -8.74 4.18 0.51
N LEU A 62 -8.20 3.16 1.20
CA LEU A 62 -6.75 3.06 1.44
C LEU A 62 -5.97 2.80 0.14
N ILE A 63 -6.51 1.97 -0.77
CA ILE A 63 -5.92 1.75 -2.10
C ILE A 63 -5.87 3.03 -2.90
N GLU A 64 -6.94 3.84 -2.87
CA GLU A 64 -6.93 5.14 -3.53
C GLU A 64 -5.88 6.08 -2.93
N THR A 65 -5.72 6.09 -1.61
CA THR A 65 -4.65 6.86 -0.95
C THR A 65 -3.27 6.40 -1.43
N ILE A 66 -3.03 5.09 -1.51
CA ILE A 66 -1.78 4.52 -2.06
C ILE A 66 -1.57 4.98 -3.51
N ARG A 67 -2.61 4.92 -4.34
CA ARG A 67 -2.56 5.35 -5.75
C ARG A 67 -2.27 6.85 -5.90
N LEU A 68 -2.74 7.68 -4.99
CA LEU A 68 -2.43 9.10 -4.99
C LEU A 68 -0.98 9.34 -4.61
N ILE A 69 -0.54 8.77 -3.48
CA ILE A 69 0.84 8.92 -3.01
C ILE A 69 1.84 8.34 -4.01
N SER A 70 1.46 7.29 -4.76
CA SER A 70 2.32 6.64 -5.74
C SER A 70 2.66 7.47 -6.98
N ARG A 71 1.98 8.61 -7.18
CA ARG A 71 2.32 9.57 -8.23
C ARG A 71 3.66 10.26 -7.96
N ASP A 72 4.03 10.37 -6.69
CA ASP A 72 5.31 10.86 -6.24
C ASP A 72 6.29 9.67 -6.13
N LYS A 73 7.30 9.64 -7.00
CA LYS A 73 8.26 8.54 -7.09
C LYS A 73 9.03 8.35 -5.78
N THR A 74 9.53 9.43 -5.19
CA THR A 74 10.19 9.41 -3.87
C THR A 74 9.23 8.90 -2.81
N GLY A 75 7.96 9.21 -3.02
CA GLY A 75 6.91 8.90 -2.10
C GLY A 75 6.50 7.45 -1.98
N ILE A 76 6.54 6.70 -3.08
CA ILE A 76 6.22 5.27 -3.05
C ILE A 76 7.36 4.44 -2.49
N GLU A 77 8.61 4.75 -2.84
CA GLU A 77 9.79 3.96 -2.43
C GLU A 77 9.89 3.81 -0.91
N THR A 78 9.51 4.86 -0.16
CA THR A 78 9.55 4.87 1.30
C THR A 78 8.38 4.14 1.96
N MET A 79 7.31 3.82 1.22
CA MET A 79 6.16 3.05 1.71
C MET A 79 6.23 1.57 1.36
N MET A 80 7.04 1.19 0.37
CA MET A 80 7.14 -0.17 -0.15
C MET A 80 7.78 -1.12 0.88
N SER A 81 6.96 -1.62 1.80
CA SER A 81 7.25 -2.79 2.63
C SER A 81 6.67 -4.05 1.98
N ASP A 82 7.24 -5.21 2.29
CA ASP A 82 6.70 -6.50 1.84
C ASP A 82 5.23 -6.66 2.21
N GLU A 83 4.84 -6.22 3.41
CA GLU A 83 3.45 -6.28 3.87
C GLU A 83 2.51 -5.37 3.07
N LEU A 84 2.95 -4.17 2.69
CA LEU A 84 2.16 -3.29 1.83
C LEU A 84 1.99 -3.89 0.43
N CYS A 85 3.08 -4.41 -0.14
CA CYS A 85 3.08 -5.08 -1.44
C CYS A 85 2.17 -6.31 -1.44
N ASP A 86 2.22 -7.15 -0.41
CA ASP A 86 1.34 -8.31 -0.23
C ASP A 86 -0.12 -7.88 -0.12
N THR A 87 -0.40 -6.81 0.61
CA THR A 87 -1.75 -6.25 0.77
C THR A 87 -2.29 -5.75 -0.58
N VAL A 88 -1.50 -5.01 -1.35
CA VAL A 88 -1.87 -4.54 -2.69
C VAL A 88 -2.10 -5.72 -3.64
N LEU A 89 -1.24 -6.74 -3.61
CA LEU A 89 -1.46 -7.95 -4.42
C LEU A 89 -2.71 -8.72 -3.99
N SER A 90 -3.02 -8.77 -2.70
CA SER A 90 -4.24 -9.38 -2.17
C SER A 90 -5.48 -8.70 -2.74
N TYR A 91 -5.51 -7.36 -2.68
CA TYR A 91 -6.60 -6.58 -3.25
C TYR A 91 -6.71 -6.71 -4.78
N ALA A 92 -5.59 -6.87 -5.48
CA ALA A 92 -5.57 -7.12 -6.91
C ALA A 92 -5.90 -8.58 -7.28
N ASN A 93 -6.11 -9.46 -6.30
CA ASN A 93 -6.30 -10.90 -6.47
C ASN A 93 -5.12 -11.59 -7.21
N LEU A 94 -3.89 -11.17 -6.89
CA LEU A 94 -2.64 -11.62 -7.53
C LEU A 94 -1.75 -12.48 -6.61
N VAL A 95 -2.14 -12.75 -5.36
CA VAL A 95 -1.32 -13.47 -4.37
C VAL A 95 -0.96 -14.89 -4.81
N GLY A 96 -1.81 -15.54 -5.61
CA GLY A 96 -1.54 -16.86 -6.18
C GLY A 96 -0.47 -16.88 -7.30
N LYS A 97 -0.15 -15.74 -7.91
CA LYS A 97 0.77 -15.68 -9.07
C LYS A 97 2.25 -15.57 -8.69
N ARG A 98 2.57 -15.29 -7.41
CA ARG A 98 3.98 -15.24 -6.95
C ARG A 98 4.61 -16.63 -6.81
N LYS A 99 3.84 -17.66 -6.47
CA LYS A 99 4.39 -19.02 -6.24
C LYS A 99 4.76 -19.76 -7.51
N ASP A 100 4.17 -19.42 -8.66
CA ASP A 100 4.41 -20.15 -9.90
C ASP A 100 5.66 -19.64 -10.65
N GLN A 101 5.96 -18.35 -10.58
CA GLN A 101 7.12 -17.77 -11.28
C GLN A 101 8.47 -18.09 -10.62
N ASP A 102 8.53 -18.19 -9.29
CA ASP A 102 9.78 -18.56 -8.58
C ASP A 102 10.12 -20.05 -8.74
N VAL A 103 9.12 -20.91 -8.98
CA VAL A 103 9.33 -22.36 -9.18
C VAL A 103 9.69 -22.68 -10.63
N GLU A 104 9.16 -21.94 -11.62
CA GLU A 104 9.52 -22.15 -13.03
C GLU A 104 10.93 -21.65 -13.36
N ASN A 105 11.37 -20.52 -12.80
CA ASN A 105 12.73 -20.00 -13.02
C ASN A 105 13.80 -20.89 -12.37
N VAL A 106 13.54 -21.48 -11.20
CA VAL A 106 14.48 -22.44 -10.58
C VAL A 106 14.51 -23.77 -11.33
N LYS A 107 13.40 -24.22 -11.93
CA LYS A 107 13.40 -25.49 -12.68
C LYS A 107 14.09 -25.39 -14.04
N SER A 108 13.97 -24.26 -14.73
CA SER A 108 14.63 -24.04 -16.03
C SER A 108 16.16 -23.92 -15.88
N GLU A 109 16.64 -23.28 -14.81
CA GLU A 109 18.08 -23.11 -14.55
C GLU A 109 18.75 -24.39 -14.02
N PHE A 110 18.05 -25.25 -13.27
CA PHE A 110 18.66 -26.45 -12.66
C PHE A 110 18.41 -27.77 -13.39
N PHE A 111 17.35 -27.89 -14.20
CA PHE A 111 16.99 -29.16 -14.86
C PHE A 111 16.91 -29.07 -16.39
N GLY A 112 17.23 -27.92 -16.99
CA GLY A 112 17.17 -27.65 -18.43
C GLY A 112 18.37 -28.09 -19.27
N GLY A 113 19.23 -28.99 -18.78
CA GLY A 113 20.43 -29.45 -19.48
C GLY A 113 20.54 -30.97 -19.48
N GLY A 114 19.75 -31.67 -20.29
CA GLY A 114 19.87 -33.12 -20.39
C GLY A 114 18.86 -33.79 -21.31
N LYS A 115 18.97 -33.54 -22.62
CA LYS A 115 18.88 -34.59 -23.66
C LYS A 115 19.75 -34.20 -24.83
#